data_AF-A0A942A3R4-F1
#
_entry.id   AF-A0A942A3R4-F1
#
_cell.length_a   1.000
_cell.length_b   1.000
_cell.length_c   1.000
_cell.angle_alpha   90.00
_cell.angle_beta   90.00
_cell.angle_gamma   90.00
#
_symmetry.space_group_name_H-M   'P 1'
#
loop_
_entity.id
_entity.type
_entity.pdbx_description
1 polymer ?
#
loop_
_entity_poly.entity_id
_entity_poly.type
_entity_poly.pdbx_seq_one_letter_code
_entity_poly.pdbx_strand_id
1 'polypeptide(L)'
;MDHAFPVLPGGGEPDDGATVAIRLDRRSDGLSLSVTDNGVGLPDDFCLDDATGLGLTIVKTFVEGELGGSITLSPVVRGQGTVAEVQVPATRLVGVRDEAQEPLA
;
A
#
# COMPACT_ATOMS: atom_id res chain seq x y z
N MET A 1 -2.99 16.48 -1.36
CA MET A 1 -4.29 16.31 -2.03
C MET A 1 -4.65 14.84 -1.87
N ASP A 2 -5.88 14.50 -1.53
CA ASP A 2 -6.33 13.10 -1.51
C ASP A 2 -6.61 12.67 -2.95
N HIS A 3 -5.85 11.68 -3.44
CA HIS A 3 -5.86 11.21 -4.83
C HIS A 3 -6.65 9.92 -5.02
N ALA A 4 -7.38 9.47 -4.00
CA ALA A 4 -8.12 8.21 -4.06
C ALA A 4 -9.48 8.43 -4.74
N PHE A 5 -10.50 8.81 -3.99
CA PHE A 5 -11.86 8.97 -4.54
C PHE A 5 -12.33 10.41 -4.46
N PRO A 6 -12.96 10.96 -5.52
CA PRO A 6 -13.48 12.30 -5.48
C PRO A 6 -14.66 12.37 -4.49
N VAL A 7 -14.64 13.35 -3.59
CA VAL A 7 -15.81 13.68 -2.78
C VAL A 7 -16.84 14.36 -3.69
N LEU A 8 -18.02 13.78 -3.85
CA LEU A 8 -19.08 14.37 -4.65
C LEU A 8 -19.53 15.71 -4.04
N PRO A 9 -19.73 16.77 -4.85
CA PRO A 9 -20.20 18.05 -4.35
C PRO A 9 -21.60 17.88 -3.73
N GLY A 10 -21.71 18.16 -2.44
CA GLY A 10 -22.94 17.97 -1.66
C GLY A 10 -22.86 16.88 -0.56
N GLY A 11 -21.71 16.22 -0.39
CA GLY A 11 -21.53 15.22 0.67
C GLY A 11 -22.33 13.93 0.44
N GLY A 12 -22.60 13.61 -0.82
CA GLY A 12 -23.24 12.35 -1.21
C GLY A 12 -22.39 11.14 -0.88
N GLU A 13 -23.04 9.98 -0.76
CA GLU A 13 -22.39 8.70 -0.50
C GLU A 13 -21.26 8.44 -1.52
N PRO A 14 -20.18 7.75 -1.11
CA PRO A 14 -19.13 7.34 -2.04
C PRO A 14 -19.75 6.59 -3.22
N ASP A 15 -19.13 6.74 -4.40
CA ASP A 15 -19.53 5.98 -5.59
C ASP A 15 -19.66 4.49 -5.24
N ASP A 16 -20.81 3.87 -5.51
CA ASP A 16 -21.08 2.44 -5.25
C ASP A 16 -20.05 1.52 -5.94
N GLY A 17 -19.30 2.06 -6.91
CA GLY A 17 -18.18 1.40 -7.59
C GLY A 17 -16.80 1.62 -6.96
N ALA A 18 -16.64 2.37 -5.86
CA ALA A 18 -15.34 2.64 -5.24
C ALA A 18 -14.78 1.39 -4.55
N THR A 19 -13.58 0.97 -4.93
CA THR A 19 -12.96 -0.26 -4.43
C THR A 19 -11.48 -0.05 -4.11
N VAL A 20 -11.07 -0.65 -3.00
CA VAL A 20 -9.65 -0.82 -2.65
C VAL A 20 -9.42 -2.30 -2.41
N ALA A 21 -8.55 -2.91 -3.20
CA ALA A 21 -8.15 -4.29 -3.06
C ALA A 21 -6.78 -4.39 -2.40
N ILE A 22 -6.65 -5.24 -1.39
CA ILE A 22 -5.39 -5.54 -0.73
C ILE A 22 -5.04 -6.99 -1.00
N ARG A 23 -3.84 -7.24 -1.51
CA ARG A 23 -3.33 -8.60 -1.77
C ARG A 23 -2.00 -8.79 -1.09
N LEU A 24 -1.88 -9.90 -0.37
CA LEU A 24 -0.64 -10.35 0.26
C LEU A 24 -0.21 -11.66 -0.39
N ASP A 25 1.04 -11.75 -0.79
CA ASP A 25 1.68 -12.95 -1.32
C ASP A 25 2.98 -13.21 -0.55
N ARG A 26 2.96 -14.25 0.28
CA ARG A 26 4.13 -14.65 1.07
C ARG A 26 4.91 -15.72 0.29
N ARG A 27 6.18 -15.44 0.02
CA ARG A 27 7.12 -16.31 -0.67
C ARG A 27 8.27 -16.68 0.26
N SER A 28 9.18 -17.52 -0.23
CA SER A 28 10.36 -17.95 0.53
C SER A 28 11.35 -16.81 0.81
N ASP A 29 11.39 -15.82 -0.06
CA ASP A 29 12.28 -14.65 -0.01
C ASP A 29 11.65 -13.44 0.69
N GLY A 30 10.34 -13.43 0.91
CA GLY A 30 9.68 -12.32 1.61
C GLY A 30 8.15 -12.28 1.51
N LEU A 31 7.62 -11.09 1.74
CA LEU A 31 6.21 -10.75 1.56
C LEU A 31 6.11 -9.70 0.46
N SER A 32 5.26 -9.95 -0.53
CA SER A 32 4.78 -8.95 -1.47
C SER A 32 3.37 -8.53 -1.05
N LEU A 33 3.16 -7.24 -0.86
CA LEU A 33 1.87 -6.62 -0.58
C LEU A 33 1.54 -5.69 -1.75
N SER A 34 0.31 -5.72 -2.24
CA SER A 34 -0.20 -4.71 -3.16
C SER A 34 -1.51 -4.12 -2.64
N VAL A 35 -1.64 -2.81 -2.69
CA VAL A 35 -2.89 -2.08 -2.48
C VAL A 35 -3.27 -1.44 -3.81
N THR A 36 -4.45 -1.75 -4.32
CA THR A 36 -4.95 -1.24 -5.60
C THR A 36 -6.29 -0.58 -5.40
N ASP A 37 -6.41 0.69 -5.75
CA ASP A 37 -7.69 1.38 -5.84
C ASP A 37 -8.11 1.58 -7.30
N ASN A 38 -9.39 1.82 -7.53
CA ASN A 38 -9.93 2.29 -8.82
C ASN A 38 -10.31 3.78 -8.77
N GLY A 39 -9.55 4.56 -7.99
CA GLY A 39 -9.73 5.99 -7.80
C GLY A 39 -9.26 6.83 -8.99
N VAL A 40 -8.99 8.12 -8.75
CA VAL A 40 -8.58 9.04 -9.84
C VAL A 40 -7.19 8.71 -10.41
N GLY A 41 -6.35 8.04 -9.62
CA GLY A 41 -4.99 7.67 -9.98
C GLY A 41 -3.95 8.74 -9.63
N LEU A 42 -2.70 8.43 -9.97
CA LEU A 42 -1.57 9.32 -9.76
C LEU A 42 -1.50 10.40 -10.86
N PRO A 43 -1.09 11.64 -10.53
CA PRO A 43 -0.66 12.62 -11.51
C PRO A 43 0.48 12.09 -12.41
N ASP A 44 0.55 12.55 -13.66
CA ASP A 44 1.58 12.12 -14.63
C ASP A 44 3.01 12.44 -14.18
N ASP A 45 3.17 13.49 -13.37
CA ASP A 45 4.44 13.97 -12.81
C ASP A 45 4.66 13.48 -11.37
N PHE A 46 3.86 12.53 -10.89
CA PHE A 46 3.99 12.02 -9.53
C PHE A 46 5.32 11.29 -9.33
N CYS A 47 6.04 11.73 -8.31
CA CYS A 47 7.25 11.08 -7.83
C CYS A 47 7.09 10.75 -6.34
N LEU A 48 7.32 9.49 -5.97
CA LEU A 48 7.21 9.05 -4.58
C LEU A 48 8.26 9.73 -3.68
N ASP A 49 9.44 10.05 -4.20
CA ASP A 49 10.49 10.73 -3.44
C ASP A 49 10.11 12.17 -3.08
N ASP A 50 9.28 12.80 -3.91
CA ASP A 50 8.79 14.16 -3.71
C ASP A 50 7.46 14.19 -2.93
N ALA A 51 6.94 13.03 -2.53
CA ALA A 51 5.69 12.93 -1.81
C ALA A 51 5.80 13.53 -0.40
N THR A 52 5.18 14.70 -0.21
CA THR A 52 5.17 15.45 1.06
C THR A 52 4.00 15.08 1.98
N GLY A 53 3.10 14.20 1.53
CA GLY A 53 1.97 13.74 2.32
C GLY A 53 2.41 12.86 3.48
N LEU A 54 2.05 13.25 4.71
CA LEU A 54 2.42 12.56 5.94
C LEU A 54 2.21 11.03 5.86
N GLY A 55 1.10 10.58 5.27
CA GLY A 55 0.80 9.15 5.12
C GLY A 55 1.87 8.39 4.33
N LEU A 56 2.26 8.89 3.15
CA LEU A 56 3.31 8.27 2.35
C LEU A 56 4.69 8.40 2.99
N THR A 57 4.97 9.50 3.69
CA THR A 57 6.20 9.67 4.47
C THR A 57 6.33 8.61 5.57
N ILE A 58 5.25 8.35 6.32
CA ILE A 58 5.22 7.32 7.36
C ILE A 58 5.45 5.95 6.74
N VAL A 59 4.69 5.62 5.68
CA VAL A 59 4.78 4.30 5.03
C VAL A 59 6.18 4.07 4.46
N LYS A 60 6.74 5.05 3.75
CA LYS A 60 8.11 4.97 3.20
C LYS A 60 9.14 4.77 4.30
N THR A 61 9.08 5.59 5.36
CA THR A 61 10.00 5.48 6.51
C THR A 61 9.93 4.10 7.16
N PHE A 62 8.72 3.57 7.35
CA PHE A 62 8.53 2.26 7.95
C PHE A 62 9.03 1.13 7.04
N VAL A 63 8.66 1.14 5.76
CA VAL A 63 9.03 0.09 4.81
C VAL A 63 10.54 0.09 4.56
N GLU A 64 11.12 1.24 4.22
CA GLU A 64 12.53 1.33 3.83
C GLU A 64 13.46 1.39 5.04
N GLY A 65 13.11 2.19 6.05
CA GLY A 65 13.95 2.43 7.23
C GLY A 65 13.87 1.32 8.26
N GLU A 66 12.67 0.84 8.58
CA GLU A 66 12.49 -0.16 9.63
C GLU A 66 12.46 -1.59 9.09
N LEU A 67 11.74 -1.83 7.98
CA LEU A 67 11.57 -3.18 7.44
C LEU A 67 12.62 -3.57 6.39
N GLY A 68 13.50 -2.65 5.98
CA GLY A 68 14.49 -2.91 4.92
C GLY A 68 13.87 -3.41 3.61
N GLY A 69 12.63 -3.01 3.37
CA GLY A 69 11.84 -3.33 2.19
C GLY A 69 11.90 -2.21 1.14
N SER A 70 11.01 -2.31 0.17
CA SER A 70 10.83 -1.27 -0.85
C SER A 70 9.35 -0.99 -1.07
N ILE A 71 9.03 0.25 -1.41
CA ILE A 71 7.68 0.66 -1.82
C ILE A 71 7.73 1.35 -3.18
N THR A 72 6.77 1.02 -4.05
CA THR A 72 6.58 1.67 -5.34
C THR A 72 5.11 2.03 -5.53
N LEU A 73 4.85 3.17 -6.17
CA LEU A 73 3.52 3.57 -6.59
C LEU A 73 3.48 3.67 -8.11
N SER A 74 2.42 3.19 -8.71
CA SER A 74 2.22 3.23 -10.16
C SER A 74 0.73 3.34 -10.51
N PRO A 75 0.37 3.89 -11.68
CA PRO A 75 -1.00 3.84 -12.16
C PRO A 75 -1.40 2.41 -12.55
N VAL A 76 -2.69 2.09 -12.45
CA VAL A 76 -3.23 0.80 -12.94
C VAL A 76 -3.03 0.67 -14.46
N VAL A 77 -2.39 -0.42 -14.91
CA VAL A 77 -2.01 -0.63 -16.33
C VAL A 77 -3.20 -0.59 -17.30
N ARG A 78 -4.38 -1.03 -16.86
CA ARG A 78 -5.61 -1.04 -17.67
C ARG A 78 -6.79 -0.56 -16.83
N GLY A 79 -6.92 0.74 -16.67
CA GLY A 79 -8.02 1.33 -15.92
C GLY A 79 -7.61 2.65 -15.27
N GLN A 80 -8.40 3.07 -14.30
CA GLN A 80 -8.10 4.20 -13.44
C GLN A 80 -7.66 3.70 -12.06
N GLY A 81 -6.92 4.54 -11.34
CA GLY A 81 -6.52 4.27 -9.95
C GLY A 81 -5.03 4.01 -9.79
N THR A 82 -4.67 3.67 -8.56
CA THR A 82 -3.27 3.54 -8.13
C THR A 82 -2.98 2.13 -7.64
N VAL A 83 -1.76 1.66 -7.89
CA VAL A 83 -1.18 0.46 -7.30
C VAL A 83 0.01 0.87 -6.44
N ALA A 84 -0.08 0.62 -5.15
CA ALA A 84 1.05 0.65 -4.23
C ALA A 84 1.56 -0.77 -4.01
N GLU A 85 2.81 -1.05 -4.36
CA GLU A 85 3.46 -2.34 -4.12
C GLU A 85 4.51 -2.18 -3.03
N VAL A 86 4.54 -3.12 -2.10
CA VAL A 86 5.49 -3.18 -1.00
C VAL A 86 6.14 -4.56 -0.97
N GLN A 87 7.46 -4.60 -0.92
CA GLN A 87 8.23 -5.82 -0.72
C GLN A 87 8.94 -5.77 0.62
N VAL A 88 8.82 -6.84 1.40
CA VAL A 88 9.50 -6.97 2.71
C VAL A 88 10.30 -8.27 2.72
N PRO A 89 11.61 -8.24 3.02
CA PRO A 89 12.44 -9.43 3.03
C PRO A 89 12.04 -10.39 4.16
N ALA A 90 12.14 -11.70 3.89
CA ALA A 90 11.73 -12.74 4.84
C ALA A 90 12.45 -12.64 6.19
N THR A 91 13.72 -12.20 6.21
CA THR A 91 14.54 -12.01 7.43
C THR A 91 13.91 -11.08 8.45
N ARG A 92 13.06 -10.16 8.01
CA ARG A 92 12.35 -9.19 8.86
C ARG A 92 10.97 -9.68 9.31
N LEU A 93 10.52 -10.81 8.79
CA LEU A 93 9.21 -11.40 9.06
C LEU A 93 9.26 -12.60 10.02
N VAL A 94 10.47 -13.01 10.44
CA VAL A 94 10.70 -14.25 11.23
C VAL A 94 10.22 -14.13 12.68
N GLY A 95 10.07 -12.92 13.23
CA GLY A 95 9.64 -12.72 14.63
C GLY A 95 8.12 -12.85 14.90
N VAL A 96 7.26 -12.70 13.88
CA VAL A 96 5.79 -12.64 14.09
C VAL A 96 5.17 -14.03 14.32
N ARG A 97 5.90 -15.11 14.03
CA ARG A 97 5.39 -16.49 14.12
C ARG A 97 5.65 -17.17 15.46
N ASP A 98 6.55 -16.64 16.29
CA ASP A 98 6.92 -17.30 17.56
C ASP A 98 5.94 -16.94 18.69
N GLU A 99 5.50 -15.67 18.76
CA GLU A 99 4.59 -15.22 19.84
C GLU A 99 3.13 -15.66 19.68
N ALA A 100 2.67 -15.91 18.44
CA ALA A 100 1.29 -16.32 18.18
C ALA A 100 1.07 -17.84 18.35
N GLN A 101 2.13 -18.60 18.67
CA GLN A 101 2.13 -20.06 18.74
C GLN A 101 2.58 -20.59 20.10
N GLU A 102 2.09 -20.03 21.21
CA GLU A 102 2.07 -20.75 22.49
C GLU A 102 0.64 -20.97 22.98
N PRO A 103 0.15 -22.22 22.88
CA PRO A 103 -0.43 -22.84 24.05
C PRO A 103 0.47 -24.01 24.45
N LEU A 104 1.33 -23.81 25.45
CA LEU A 104 1.93 -24.91 26.18
C LEU A 104 0.92 -25.43 27.21
N ALA A 105 0.42 -26.63 26.90
CA ALA A 105 -0.16 -27.69 27.75
C ALA A 105 -1.06 -27.30 28.94
#